data_AF-A0A525CW51-F1
#
_entry.id   AF-A0A525CW51-F1
#
_cell.length_a   1.000
_cell.length_b   1.000
_cell.length_c   1.000
_cell.angle_alpha   90.00
_cell.angle_beta   90.00
_cell.angle_gamma   90.00
#
_symmetry.space_group_name_H-M   'P 1'
#
loop_
_entity.id
_entity.type
_entity.pdbx_description
1 polymer ?
#
loop_
_entity_poly.entity_id
_entity_poly.type
_entity_poly.pdbx_seq_one_letter_code
_entity_poly.pdbx_strand_id
1 'polypeptide(L)'
;MSFEQAFPIGLIISFTIFSIFRYFQSTCLRDFQGLSGGVKTMLDVVSVFGMVFEYGILVYYGFIISPMWYYAIALFIISFVIKNILYKMATLDKSGKTITVIAMLGFIGIPLSLLGILFFFYQVYEGMGYTL
;
A
#
# COMPACT_ATOMS: atom_id res chain seq x y z
N MET A 1 0.07 -8.58 24.70
CA MET A 1 -0.41 -8.72 23.31
C MET A 1 0.46 -9.77 22.61
N SER A 2 -0.14 -10.77 21.97
CA SER A 2 0.64 -11.76 21.21
C SER A 2 1.14 -11.16 19.89
N PHE A 3 2.16 -11.78 19.27
CA PHE A 3 2.66 -11.36 17.96
C PHE A 3 1.55 -11.32 16.90
N GLU A 4 0.69 -12.33 16.88
CA GLU A 4 -0.42 -12.43 15.91
C GLU A 4 -1.47 -11.33 16.11
N GLN A 5 -1.67 -10.88 17.35
CA GLN A 5 -2.55 -9.76 17.65
C GLN A 5 -1.92 -8.43 17.24
N ALA A 6 -0.62 -8.24 17.50
CA ALA A 6 0.09 -7.01 17.18
C ALA A 6 0.52 -6.91 15.71
N PHE A 7 0.45 -8.03 14.98
CA PHE A 7 0.86 -8.12 13.58
C PHE A 7 0.01 -9.13 12.81
N PRO A 8 -1.29 -8.86 12.69
CA PRO A 8 -2.20 -9.81 12.06
C PRO A 8 -1.85 -9.99 10.59
N ILE A 9 -1.89 -11.25 10.11
CA ILE A 9 -1.55 -11.57 8.73
C ILE A 9 -2.42 -10.80 7.72
N GLY A 10 -3.67 -10.52 8.10
CA GLY A 10 -4.58 -9.69 7.31
C GLY A 10 -4.06 -8.28 7.07
N LEU A 11 -3.44 -7.64 8.08
CA LEU A 11 -2.80 -6.34 7.92
C LEU A 11 -1.64 -6.41 6.92
N ILE A 12 -0.79 -7.45 7.04
CA ILE A 12 0.35 -7.64 6.12
C ILE A 12 -0.15 -7.78 4.68
N ILE A 13 -1.19 -8.59 4.47
CA ILE A 13 -1.79 -8.81 3.14
C ILE A 13 -2.39 -7.50 2.60
N SER A 14 -3.20 -6.80 3.39
CA SER A 14 -3.83 -5.55 2.94
C SER A 14 -2.78 -4.48 2.64
N PHE A 15 -1.78 -4.31 3.49
CA PHE A 15 -0.68 -3.35 3.26
C PHE A 15 0.16 -3.72 2.04
N THR A 16 0.39 -5.01 1.82
CA THR A 16 1.06 -5.53 0.64
C THR A 16 0.28 -5.20 -0.64
N ILE A 17 -1.01 -5.53 -0.69
CA ILE A 17 -1.87 -5.25 -1.84
C ILE A 17 -1.92 -3.74 -2.13
N PHE A 18 -2.07 -2.92 -1.08
CA PHE A 18 -2.01 -1.47 -1.18
C PHE A 18 -0.71 -0.99 -1.83
N SER A 19 0.43 -1.49 -1.33
CA SER A 19 1.77 -1.16 -1.82
C SER A 19 2.00 -1.58 -3.28
N ILE A 20 1.46 -2.74 -3.69
CA ILE A 20 1.51 -3.25 -5.07
C ILE A 20 0.76 -2.31 -6.01
N PHE A 21 -0.49 -1.98 -5.71
CA PHE A 21 -1.29 -1.13 -6.60
C PHE A 21 -0.72 0.29 -6.69
N ARG A 22 -0.29 0.87 -5.56
CA ARG A 22 0.37 2.18 -5.55
C ARG A 22 1.66 2.16 -6.37
N TYR A 23 2.41 1.06 -6.32
CA TYR A 23 3.60 0.88 -7.16
C TYR A 23 3.25 0.90 -8.65
N PHE A 24 2.28 0.11 -9.09
CA PHE A 24 1.91 0.08 -10.50
C PHE A 24 1.35 1.41 -11.00
N GLN A 25 0.58 2.14 -10.20
CA GLN A 25 0.11 3.48 -10.55
C GLN A 25 1.27 4.48 -10.73
N SER A 26 2.24 4.46 -9.82
CA SER A 26 3.43 5.31 -9.89
C SER A 26 4.31 4.97 -11.10
N THR A 27 4.50 3.69 -11.40
CA THR A 27 5.22 3.23 -12.60
C THR A 27 4.46 3.61 -13.87
N CYS A 28 3.13 3.50 -13.86
CA CYS A 28 2.27 3.88 -14.99
C CYS A 28 2.45 5.37 -15.36
N LEU A 29 2.48 6.25 -14.35
CA LEU A 29 2.71 7.69 -14.52
C LEU A 29 4.11 8.02 -15.06
N ARG A 30 5.14 7.31 -14.59
CA ARG A 30 6.54 7.59 -14.95
C ARG A 30 6.85 7.15 -16.38
N ASP A 31 6.44 5.94 -16.75
CA ASP A 31 6.97 5.25 -17.92
C ASP A 31 6.02 5.27 -19.13
N PHE A 32 4.74 5.64 -18.96
CA PHE A 32 3.74 5.55 -20.03
C PHE A 32 3.05 6.90 -20.33
N GLN A 33 3.59 7.60 -21.35
CA GLN A 33 3.14 8.94 -21.75
C GLN A 33 1.91 8.95 -22.67
N GLY A 34 1.37 7.79 -23.06
CA GLY A 34 0.20 7.67 -23.96
C GLY A 34 -1.17 7.79 -23.27
N LEU A 35 -1.22 8.11 -21.97
CA LEU A 35 -2.47 8.25 -21.22
C LEU A 35 -3.17 9.55 -21.57
N SER A 36 -4.50 9.51 -21.65
CA SER A 36 -5.31 10.73 -21.79
C SER A 36 -5.07 11.67 -20.61
N GLY A 37 -5.12 12.98 -20.85
CA GLY A 37 -4.80 13.98 -19.82
C GLY A 37 -5.58 13.80 -18.52
N GLY A 38 -6.88 13.50 -18.60
CA GLY A 38 -7.72 13.26 -17.42
C GLY A 38 -7.32 12.03 -16.62
N VAL A 39 -7.02 10.90 -17.28
CA VAL A 39 -6.59 9.67 -16.61
C VAL A 39 -5.23 9.87 -15.94
N LYS A 40 -4.32 10.59 -16.60
CA LYS A 40 -3.02 10.95 -16.03
C LYS A 40 -3.17 11.78 -14.76
N THR A 41 -3.99 12.84 -14.78
CA THR A 41 -4.25 13.66 -13.59
C THR A 41 -4.87 12.84 -12.46
N MET A 42 -5.83 11.97 -12.77
CA MET A 42 -6.48 11.13 -11.76
C MET A 42 -5.48 10.14 -11.11
N LEU A 43 -4.64 9.49 -11.93
CA LEU A 43 -3.59 8.61 -11.44
C LEU A 43 -2.58 9.37 -10.57
N ASP A 44 -2.20 10.59 -10.96
CA ASP A 44 -1.25 11.43 -10.22
C ASP A 44 -1.80 11.77 -8.84
N VAL A 45 -3.04 12.27 -8.78
CA VAL A 45 -3.75 12.56 -7.52
C VAL A 45 -3.82 11.31 -6.63
N VAL A 46 -4.28 10.18 -7.16
CA VAL A 46 -4.40 8.95 -6.38
C VAL A 46 -3.04 8.42 -5.93
N SER A 47 -2.00 8.54 -6.75
CA SER A 47 -0.65 8.11 -6.40
C SER A 47 -0.06 8.94 -5.25
N VAL A 48 -0.25 10.27 -5.30
CA VAL A 48 0.17 11.19 -4.22
C VAL A 48 -0.57 10.89 -2.93
N PHE A 49 -1.91 10.79 -2.98
CA PHE A 49 -2.68 10.41 -1.79
C PHE A 49 -2.25 9.04 -1.27
N GLY A 50 -2.09 8.04 -2.14
CA GLY A 50 -1.64 6.71 -1.77
C GLY A 50 -0.27 6.72 -1.09
N MET A 51 0.66 7.56 -1.53
CA MET A 51 1.96 7.75 -0.88
C MET A 51 1.81 8.35 0.53
N VAL A 52 1.01 9.42 0.67
CA VAL A 52 0.75 10.05 1.98
C VAL A 52 0.11 9.05 2.94
N PHE A 53 -0.86 8.27 2.47
CA PHE A 53 -1.48 7.21 3.27
C PHE A 53 -0.48 6.10 3.61
N GLU A 54 0.36 5.63 2.69
CA GLU A 54 1.34 4.56 2.97
C GLU A 54 2.24 4.93 4.15
N TYR A 55 2.86 6.11 4.09
CA TYR A 55 3.75 6.57 5.14
C TYR A 55 3.00 6.99 6.39
N GLY A 56 1.83 7.61 6.26
CA GLY A 56 0.95 7.96 7.37
C GLY A 56 0.54 6.72 8.17
N ILE A 57 0.18 5.63 7.49
CA ILE A 57 -0.17 4.33 8.08
C ILE A 57 1.02 3.75 8.84
N LEU A 58 2.21 3.74 8.26
CA LEU A 58 3.41 3.22 8.93
C LEU A 58 3.75 4.00 10.20
N VAL A 59 3.69 5.34 10.11
CA VAL A 59 3.97 6.22 11.25
C VAL A 59 2.90 6.05 12.33
N TYR A 60 1.62 6.09 11.95
CA TYR A 60 0.50 5.90 12.88
C TYR A 60 0.56 4.55 13.58
N TYR A 61 0.86 3.48 12.85
CA TYR A 61 1.02 2.15 13.42
C TYR A 61 2.17 2.06 14.41
N GLY A 62 3.31 2.66 14.09
CA GLY A 62 4.46 2.76 15.00
C GLY A 62 4.12 3.50 16.29
N PHE A 63 3.31 4.56 16.21
CA PHE A 63 2.83 5.29 17.39
C PHE A 63 1.80 4.50 18.21
N ILE A 64 0.82 3.85 17.56
CA ILE A 64 -0.23 3.10 18.25
C ILE A 64 0.32 1.92 19.02
N ILE A 65 1.18 1.11 18.40
CA ILE A 65 1.72 -0.10 19.05
C ILE A 65 2.98 0.25 19.86
N SER A 66 3.14 1.50 20.31
CA SER A 66 4.31 1.91 21.10
C SER A 66 4.51 0.94 22.29
N PRO A 67 5.71 0.33 22.46
CA PRO A 67 7.01 0.67 21.86
C PRO A 67 7.44 -0.20 20.64
N MET A 68 6.53 -0.95 20.01
CA MET A 68 6.82 -1.99 19.02
C MET A 68 6.99 -1.45 17.58
N TRP A 69 7.83 -0.44 17.39
CA TRP A 69 8.15 0.15 16.07
C TRP A 69 8.69 -0.86 15.06
N TYR A 70 9.25 -1.97 15.52
CA TYR A 70 9.78 -3.03 14.67
C TYR A 70 8.72 -3.64 13.74
N TYR A 71 7.42 -3.58 14.08
CA TYR A 71 6.34 -4.02 13.18
C TYR A 71 6.11 -3.05 12.02
N ALA A 72 6.14 -1.73 12.27
CA ALA A 72 6.08 -0.74 11.21
C ALA A 72 7.31 -0.85 10.28
N ILE A 73 8.50 -1.06 10.86
CA ILE A 73 9.73 -1.34 10.09
C ILE A 73 9.57 -2.62 9.25
N ALA A 74 8.98 -3.67 9.80
CA ALA A 74 8.73 -4.91 9.06
C ALA A 74 7.80 -4.68 7.85
N LEU A 75 6.70 -3.94 8.01
CA LEU A 75 5.80 -3.58 6.89
C LEU A 75 6.53 -2.75 5.83
N PHE A 76 7.36 -1.80 6.26
CA PHE A 76 8.19 -1.02 5.35
C PHE A 76 9.16 -1.91 4.55
N ILE A 77 9.87 -2.82 5.21
CA ILE A 77 10.79 -3.77 4.55
C ILE A 77 10.03 -4.65 3.56
N ILE A 78 8.85 -5.18 3.94
CA ILE A 78 8.00 -5.98 3.06
C ILE A 78 7.61 -5.18 1.82
N SER A 79 7.10 -3.95 2.00
CA SER A 79 6.75 -3.06 0.89
C SER A 79 7.95 -2.80 -0.01
N PHE A 80 9.12 -2.54 0.56
CA PHE A 80 10.35 -2.30 -0.19
C PHE A 80 10.80 -3.50 -1.01
N VAL A 81 10.81 -4.71 -0.42
CA VAL A 81 11.16 -5.96 -1.11
C VAL A 81 10.19 -6.23 -2.26
N ILE A 82 8.89 -6.08 -2.03
CA ILE A 82 7.87 -6.30 -3.06
C ILE A 82 8.03 -5.29 -4.20
N LYS A 83 8.22 -4.00 -3.91
CA LYS A 83 8.46 -2.98 -4.93
C LYS A 83 9.69 -3.29 -5.79
N ASN A 84 10.77 -3.84 -5.20
CA ASN A 84 11.96 -4.27 -5.95
C ASN A 84 11.68 -5.47 -6.86
N ILE A 85 10.89 -6.45 -6.41
CA ILE A 85 10.48 -7.60 -7.24
C ILE A 85 9.62 -7.11 -8.40
N LEU A 86 8.62 -6.27 -8.11
CA LEU A 86 7.72 -5.72 -9.11
C LEU A 86 8.45 -4.83 -10.12
N TYR A 87 9.47 -4.09 -9.72
CA TYR A 87 10.29 -3.31 -10.65
C TYR A 87 10.92 -4.18 -11.72
N LYS A 88 11.52 -5.30 -11.33
CA LYS A 88 12.08 -6.25 -12.31
C LYS A 88 11.00 -6.77 -13.24
N MET A 89 9.82 -7.12 -12.72
CA MET A 89 8.69 -7.57 -13.55
C MET A 89 8.20 -6.47 -14.51
N ALA A 90 8.09 -5.24 -14.04
CA ALA A 90 7.64 -4.10 -14.83
C ALA A 90 8.59 -3.80 -15.99
N THR A 91 9.91 -3.93 -15.79
CA THR A 91 10.89 -3.76 -16.88
C THR A 91 10.76 -4.78 -18.02
N LEU A 92 10.07 -5.91 -17.79
CA LEU A 92 9.81 -6.92 -18.81
C LEU A 92 8.57 -6.60 -19.67
N ASP A 93 7.64 -5.77 -19.18
CA ASP A 93 6.45 -5.34 -19.93
C ASP A 93 6.77 -4.18 -20.89
N LYS A 94 7.45 -4.51 -21.99
CA LYS A 94 7.84 -3.56 -23.05
C LYS A 94 6.65 -2.83 -23.68
N SER A 95 5.45 -3.40 -23.58
CA SER A 95 4.24 -2.83 -24.20
C SER A 95 3.49 -1.86 -23.30
N GLY A 96 3.75 -1.90 -21.99
CA GLY A 96 3.05 -1.10 -20.99
C GLY A 96 1.60 -1.47 -20.74
N LYS A 97 1.03 -2.41 -21.50
CA LYS A 97 -0.38 -2.75 -21.42
C LYS A 97 -0.72 -3.40 -20.08
N THR A 98 0.13 -4.30 -19.60
CA THR A 98 -0.11 -5.04 -18.34
C THR A 98 0.00 -4.09 -17.17
N ILE A 99 1.04 -3.24 -17.14
CA ILE A 99 1.22 -2.22 -16.11
C ILE A 99 0.03 -1.26 -16.08
N THR A 100 -0.44 -0.80 -17.25
CA THR A 100 -1.59 0.11 -17.34
C THR A 100 -2.85 -0.55 -16.79
N VAL A 101 -3.15 -1.80 -17.17
CA VAL A 101 -4.32 -2.52 -16.65
C VAL A 101 -4.25 -2.67 -15.12
N ILE A 102 -3.10 -3.06 -14.57
CA ILE A 102 -2.93 -3.22 -13.12
C ILE A 102 -3.02 -1.87 -12.40
N ALA A 103 -2.46 -0.81 -12.97
CA ALA A 103 -2.57 0.54 -12.43
C ALA A 103 -4.04 1.02 -12.36
N MET A 104 -4.83 0.71 -13.39
CA MET A 104 -6.27 1.02 -13.41
C MET A 104 -7.05 0.20 -12.38
N LEU A 105 -6.72 -1.09 -12.19
CA LEU A 105 -7.27 -1.89 -11.10
C LEU A 105 -6.95 -1.30 -9.72
N GLY A 106 -5.85 -0.53 -9.61
CA GLY A 106 -5.47 0.21 -8.42
C GLY A 106 -6.53 1.22 -7.94
N PHE A 107 -7.40 1.74 -8.82
CA PHE A 107 -8.51 2.61 -8.40
C PHE A 107 -9.53 1.90 -7.50
N ILE A 108 -9.63 0.57 -7.59
CA ILE A 108 -10.48 -0.26 -6.74
C ILE A 108 -9.64 -0.91 -5.64
N GLY A 109 -8.45 -1.39 -6.01
CA GLY A 109 -7.55 -2.09 -5.09
C GLY A 109 -7.06 -1.23 -3.93
N ILE A 110 -6.75 0.05 -4.17
CA ILE A 110 -6.28 0.97 -3.12
C ILE A 110 -7.37 1.23 -2.07
N PRO A 111 -8.60 1.66 -2.41
CA PRO A 111 -9.66 1.84 -1.42
C PRO A 111 -9.99 0.57 -0.63
N LEU A 112 -10.09 -0.59 -1.30
CA LEU A 112 -10.40 -1.86 -0.62
C LEU A 112 -9.30 -2.27 0.34
N SER A 113 -8.03 -2.15 -0.07
CA SER A 113 -6.91 -2.46 0.81
C SER A 113 -6.77 -1.46 1.96
N LEU A 114 -7.07 -0.17 1.73
CA LEU A 114 -7.11 0.84 2.79
C LEU A 114 -8.17 0.50 3.84
N LEU A 115 -9.39 0.12 3.42
CA LEU A 115 -10.44 -0.33 4.33
C LEU A 115 -9.99 -1.55 5.15
N GLY A 116 -9.32 -2.50 4.52
CA GLY A 116 -8.72 -3.66 5.20
C GLY A 116 -7.69 -3.25 6.26
N ILE A 117 -6.76 -2.34 5.91
CA ILE A 117 -5.75 -1.83 6.85
C ILE A 117 -6.43 -1.15 8.05
N LEU A 118 -7.40 -0.27 7.80
CA LEU A 118 -8.14 0.43 8.86
C LEU A 118 -8.91 -0.54 9.77
N PHE A 119 -9.53 -1.57 9.19
CA PHE A 119 -10.20 -2.62 9.95
C PHE A 119 -9.24 -3.38 10.87
N PHE A 120 -8.07 -3.79 10.35
CA PHE A 120 -7.08 -4.47 11.19
C PHE A 120 -6.44 -3.54 12.22
N PHE A 121 -6.28 -2.25 11.91
CA PHE A 121 -5.83 -1.26 12.89
C PHE A 121 -6.81 -1.11 14.05
N TYR A 122 -8.12 -1.08 13.74
CA TYR A 122 -9.16 -1.06 14.75
C TYR A 122 -9.08 -2.31 15.65
N GLN A 123 -8.93 -3.50 15.07
CA GLN A 123 -8.77 -4.74 15.85
C GLN A 123 -7.52 -4.74 16.75
N VAL A 124 -6.40 -4.26 16.23
CA VAL A 124 -5.16 -4.09 17.01
C VAL A 124 -5.42 -3.11 18.17
N TYR A 125 -6.08 -1.99 17.90
CA TYR A 125 -6.39 -0.96 18.89
C TYR A 125 -7.29 -1.47 20.02
N GLU A 126 -8.40 -2.14 19.68
CA GLU A 126 -9.27 -2.80 20.66
C GLU A 126 -8.53 -3.90 21.43
N GLY A 127 -7.68 -4.67 20.75
CA GLY A 127 -6.88 -5.74 21.36
C GLY A 127 -5.86 -5.24 22.40
N MET A 128 -5.54 -3.94 22.40
CA MET A 128 -4.73 -3.29 23.42
C MET A 128 -5.56 -2.78 24.62
N GLY A 129 -6.87 -2.94 24.60
CA GLY A 129 -7.79 -2.52 25.66
C GLY A 129 -8.25 -1.06 25.56
N TYR A 130 -7.97 -0.38 24.45
CA TYR A 130 -8.53 0.94 24.18
C TYR A 130 -9.93 0.78 23.58
N THR A 131 -10.90 1.53 24.09
CA THR A 131 -12.24 1.67 23.51
C THR A 131 -12.37 3.09 22.96
N LEU A 132 -13.01 3.20 21.78
CA LEU A 132 -13.33 4.49 21.15
C LEU A 132 -14.48 5.19 21.88
#